data_AF-A0A644Y3U0-F1
#
_entry.id   AF-A0A644Y3U0-F1
#
_cell.length_a   1.000
_cell.length_b   1.000
_cell.length_c   1.000
_cell.angle_alpha   90.00
_cell.angle_beta   90.00
_cell.angle_gamma   90.00
#
_symmetry.space_group_name_H-M   'P 1'
#
loop_
_entity.id
_entity.type
_entity.pdbx_description
1 polymer ?
#
loop_
_entity_poly.entity_id
_entity_poly.type
_entity_poly.pdbx_seq_one_letter_code
_entity_poly.pdbx_strand_id
1 'polypeptide(L)'
;MKGLILSVCISLLSVAGSRGTNQSSFIYWEDMTTTEQDNILYSPAICKNAVRYYLKNFRTTDNKLTEELLSEITCNGNSNQEVIFYFYIFNQICLESDSALSEILGKYCMKFALINPEFTLWYFKKNPKVEKVYAELMGTEFYFKEDGSSDIEYNYKDFKKAIETRIKNNPEYKEIASLFYHKIEIVMKKMD
;
A
#
# COMPACT_ATOMS: atom_id res chain seq x y z
N MET A 1 -71.93 -5.75 28.36
CA MET A 1 -71.19 -6.00 27.10
C MET A 1 -70.69 -4.68 26.54
N LYS A 2 -69.37 -4.47 26.57
CA LYS A 2 -68.53 -3.75 25.59
C LYS A 2 -67.17 -3.59 26.25
N GLY A 3 -66.27 -4.50 25.89
CA GLY A 3 -64.92 -4.61 26.45
C GLY A 3 -64.03 -3.46 25.96
N LEU A 4 -63.18 -3.00 26.87
CA LEU A 4 -62.04 -2.14 26.55
C LEU A 4 -61.03 -2.96 25.75
N ILE A 5 -60.78 -2.58 24.50
CA ILE A 5 -59.66 -3.11 23.71
C ILE A 5 -58.43 -2.27 24.07
N LEU A 6 -57.54 -2.86 24.87
CA LEU A 6 -56.24 -2.30 25.20
C LEU A 6 -55.32 -2.51 23.99
N SER A 7 -55.08 -1.44 23.22
CA SER A 7 -54.14 -1.47 22.10
C SER A 7 -52.71 -1.45 22.66
N VAL A 8 -52.05 -2.60 22.64
CA VAL A 8 -50.62 -2.72 22.97
C VAL A 8 -49.83 -2.36 21.71
N CYS A 9 -49.31 -1.13 21.65
CA CYS A 9 -48.32 -0.73 20.66
C CYS A 9 -46.98 -1.36 21.01
N ILE A 10 -46.71 -2.56 20.46
CA ILE A 10 -45.38 -3.16 20.49
C ILE A 10 -44.51 -2.38 19.50
N SER A 11 -43.72 -1.45 20.02
CA SER A 11 -42.63 -0.81 19.30
C SER A 11 -41.61 -1.87 18.90
N LEU A 12 -41.61 -2.25 17.62
CA LEU A 12 -40.50 -2.93 16.96
C LEU A 12 -39.32 -1.96 16.97
N LEU A 13 -38.53 -2.00 18.04
CA LEU A 13 -37.12 -1.61 17.97
C LEU A 13 -36.47 -2.56 16.98
N SER A 14 -36.41 -2.14 15.72
CA SER A 14 -35.39 -2.65 14.82
C SER A 14 -34.05 -2.38 15.50
N VAL A 15 -33.49 -3.42 16.09
CA VAL A 15 -32.06 -3.51 16.29
C VAL A 15 -31.49 -3.50 14.88
N ALA A 16 -31.30 -2.30 14.35
CA ALA A 16 -30.38 -2.06 13.26
C ALA A 16 -29.04 -2.50 13.82
N GLY A 17 -28.74 -3.79 13.60
CA GLY A 17 -27.43 -4.34 13.86
C GLY A 17 -26.45 -3.37 13.23
N SER A 18 -25.65 -2.76 14.08
CA SER A 18 -24.54 -1.91 13.69
C SER A 18 -23.57 -2.85 12.98
N ARG A 19 -23.83 -3.11 11.69
CA ARG A 19 -22.81 -3.61 10.79
C ARG A 19 -21.76 -2.53 10.79
N GLY A 20 -20.67 -2.78 11.52
CA GLY A 20 -19.51 -1.91 11.55
C GLY A 20 -19.12 -1.62 10.11
N THR A 21 -19.39 -0.41 9.66
CA THR A 21 -18.90 0.12 8.40
C THR A 21 -17.45 0.53 8.61
N ASN A 22 -16.57 -0.44 8.80
CA ASN A 22 -15.12 -0.25 8.65
C ASN A 22 -14.68 -0.86 7.31
N GLN A 23 -15.38 -0.50 6.23
CA GLN A 23 -14.84 -0.69 4.90
C GLN A 23 -14.00 0.55 4.63
N SER A 24 -12.67 0.47 4.73
CA SER A 24 -11.86 1.67 4.55
C SER A 24 -12.05 2.20 3.12
N SER A 25 -12.35 3.50 3.03
CA SER A 25 -12.78 4.18 1.83
C SER A 25 -11.60 4.70 1.00
N PHE A 26 -10.51 3.93 0.93
CA PHE A 26 -9.40 4.29 0.06
C PHE A 26 -9.80 4.07 -1.40
N ILE A 27 -9.57 5.09 -2.21
CA ILE A 27 -9.69 5.06 -3.67
C ILE A 27 -8.28 4.80 -4.21
N TYR A 28 -8.15 3.77 -5.05
CA TYR A 28 -6.93 3.48 -5.78
C TYR A 28 -7.06 3.89 -7.24
N TRP A 29 -5.94 3.96 -7.96
CA TRP A 29 -5.90 4.40 -9.36
C TRP A 29 -6.91 3.66 -10.24
N GLU A 30 -7.03 2.35 -10.03
CA GLU A 30 -7.90 1.44 -10.76
C GLU A 30 -9.39 1.67 -10.46
N ASP A 31 -9.72 2.32 -9.34
CA ASP A 31 -11.08 2.64 -8.93
C ASP A 31 -11.54 4.03 -9.46
N MET A 32 -10.62 4.83 -10.00
CA MET A 32 -10.89 6.20 -10.45
C MET A 32 -11.57 6.24 -11.82
N THR A 33 -12.40 7.27 -12.05
CA THR A 33 -12.96 7.56 -13.36
C THR A 33 -11.89 8.08 -14.32
N THR A 34 -12.12 7.96 -15.63
CA THR A 34 -11.21 8.49 -16.65
C THR A 34 -10.96 9.99 -16.48
N THR A 35 -11.99 10.77 -16.15
CA THR A 35 -11.85 12.21 -15.91
C THR A 35 -10.92 12.50 -14.73
N GLU A 36 -11.02 11.74 -13.64
CA GLU A 36 -10.15 11.92 -12.48
C GLU A 36 -8.71 11.51 -12.79
N GLN A 37 -8.51 10.41 -13.54
CA GLN A 37 -7.19 10.00 -14.01
C GLN A 37 -6.57 11.05 -14.93
N ASP A 38 -7.32 11.56 -15.91
CA ASP A 38 -6.87 12.61 -16.83
C ASP A 38 -6.45 13.88 -16.08
N ASN A 39 -7.24 14.31 -15.09
CA ASN A 39 -6.88 15.47 -14.27
C ASN A 39 -5.52 15.31 -13.56
N ILE A 40 -5.17 14.09 -13.14
CA ILE A 40 -3.86 13.80 -12.55
C ILE A 40 -2.77 13.75 -13.62
N LEU A 41 -3.01 13.06 -14.74
CA LEU A 41 -2.04 12.91 -15.83
C LEU A 41 -1.66 14.24 -16.49
N TYR A 42 -2.58 15.19 -16.57
CA TYR A 42 -2.35 16.52 -17.13
C TYR A 42 -1.93 17.57 -16.09
N SER A 43 -1.81 17.19 -14.81
CA SER A 43 -1.35 18.10 -13.77
C SER A 43 0.11 18.54 -14.03
N PRO A 44 0.45 19.83 -13.92
CA PRO A 44 1.82 20.30 -14.12
C PRO A 44 2.79 19.83 -13.03
N ALA A 45 2.28 19.38 -11.87
CA ALA A 45 3.09 18.88 -10.76
C ALA A 45 3.50 17.41 -10.93
N ILE A 46 2.82 16.65 -11.79
CA ILE A 46 3.04 15.21 -11.92
C ILE A 46 4.41 14.90 -12.56
N CYS A 47 5.07 13.87 -12.07
CA CYS A 47 6.33 13.37 -12.59
C CYS A 47 6.13 12.94 -14.05
N LYS A 48 6.78 13.64 -14.98
CA LYS A 48 6.68 13.37 -16.41
C LYS A 48 7.16 11.96 -16.76
N ASN A 49 8.17 11.44 -16.06
CA ASN A 49 8.65 10.08 -16.31
C ASN A 49 7.65 9.02 -15.83
N ALA A 50 6.90 9.27 -14.75
CA ALA A 50 5.81 8.39 -14.33
C ALA A 50 4.69 8.35 -15.38
N VAL A 51 4.31 9.50 -15.94
CA VAL A 51 3.34 9.58 -17.05
C VAL A 51 3.87 8.88 -18.30
N ARG A 52 5.15 9.07 -18.65
CA ARG A 52 5.74 8.35 -19.79
C ARG A 52 5.75 6.84 -19.58
N TYR A 53 6.01 6.37 -18.36
CA TYR A 53 5.93 4.95 -18.04
C TYR A 53 4.49 4.43 -18.16
N TYR A 54 3.52 5.17 -17.64
CA TYR A 54 2.09 4.87 -17.80
C TYR A 54 1.69 4.68 -19.27
N LEU A 55 2.13 5.60 -20.12
CA LEU A 55 1.90 5.57 -21.58
C LEU A 55 2.81 4.60 -22.33
N LYS A 56 3.58 3.75 -21.63
CA LYS A 56 4.54 2.77 -22.19
C LYS A 56 5.62 3.39 -23.10
N ASN A 57 5.93 4.67 -22.87
CA ASN A 57 6.97 5.47 -23.54
C ASN A 57 8.24 5.64 -22.69
N PHE A 58 8.34 4.90 -21.58
CA PHE A 58 9.50 4.82 -20.71
C PHE A 58 9.63 3.37 -20.24
N ARG A 59 10.83 2.81 -20.37
CA ARG A 59 11.14 1.47 -19.87
C ARG A 59 12.05 1.60 -18.66
N THR A 60 11.65 1.01 -17.55
CA THR A 60 12.47 0.91 -16.34
C THR A 60 13.55 -0.16 -16.54
N THR A 61 14.77 0.17 -16.11
CA THR A 61 15.92 -0.74 -16.03
C THR A 61 16.75 -0.39 -14.80
N ASP A 62 17.82 -1.11 -14.53
CA ASP A 62 18.82 -0.84 -13.49
C ASP A 62 19.72 0.38 -13.81
N ASN A 63 19.12 1.52 -14.14
CA ASN A 63 19.84 2.75 -14.48
C ASN A 63 19.45 3.95 -13.60
N LYS A 64 20.30 4.96 -13.61
CA LYS A 64 20.12 6.20 -12.85
C LYS A 64 18.78 6.90 -13.13
N LEU A 65 18.31 6.87 -14.37
CA LEU A 65 17.03 7.50 -14.73
C LEU A 65 15.84 6.80 -14.05
N THR A 66 15.91 5.48 -13.90
CA THR A 66 14.92 4.70 -13.15
C THR A 66 15.03 5.01 -11.65
N GLU A 67 16.23 5.11 -11.09
CA GLU A 67 16.41 5.51 -9.69
C GLU A 67 15.88 6.92 -9.39
N GLU A 68 16.08 7.87 -10.31
CA GLU A 68 15.52 9.23 -10.21
C GLU A 68 13.98 9.18 -10.20
N LEU A 69 13.38 8.43 -11.13
CA LEU A 69 11.93 8.20 -11.16
C LEU A 69 11.45 7.59 -9.84
N LEU A 70 12.07 6.50 -9.39
CA LEU A 70 11.70 5.79 -8.15
C LEU A 70 11.82 6.72 -6.93
N SER A 71 12.84 7.55 -6.88
CA SER A 71 13.06 8.51 -5.79
C SER A 71 12.01 9.62 -5.77
N GLU A 72 11.59 10.12 -6.94
CA GLU A 72 10.54 11.13 -7.06
C GLU A 72 9.17 10.59 -6.65
N ILE A 73 8.78 9.42 -7.18
CA ILE A 73 7.44 8.85 -6.93
C ILE A 73 7.27 8.32 -5.49
N THR A 74 8.37 8.05 -4.78
CA THR A 74 8.37 7.59 -3.38
C THR A 74 8.70 8.71 -2.37
N CYS A 75 8.59 9.97 -2.78
CA CYS A 75 8.86 11.12 -1.91
C CYS A 75 7.72 11.37 -0.91
N ASN A 76 8.05 11.71 0.34
CA ASN A 76 7.09 12.02 1.40
C ASN A 76 6.30 13.33 1.18
N GLY A 77 6.71 14.17 0.21
CA GLY A 77 6.08 15.47 -0.08
C GLY A 77 4.93 15.43 -1.09
N ASN A 78 4.64 14.27 -1.66
CA ASN A 78 3.62 14.11 -2.70
C ASN A 78 2.21 14.31 -2.12
N SER A 79 1.37 15.03 -2.88
CA SER A 79 -0.06 15.19 -2.57
C SER A 79 -0.80 13.84 -2.65
N ASN A 80 -2.00 13.77 -2.05
CA ASN A 80 -2.79 12.53 -2.06
C ASN A 80 -3.08 12.02 -3.48
N GLN A 81 -3.35 12.92 -4.43
CA GLN A 81 -3.60 12.56 -5.83
C GLN A 81 -2.35 11.98 -6.49
N GLU A 82 -1.20 12.61 -6.26
CA GLU A 82 0.09 12.11 -6.75
C GLU A 82 0.40 10.74 -6.15
N VAL A 83 0.21 10.56 -4.83
CA VAL A 83 0.44 9.27 -4.16
C VAL A 83 -0.40 8.16 -4.77
N ILE A 84 -1.67 8.39 -5.10
CA ILE A 84 -2.53 7.36 -5.72
C ILE A 84 -1.95 6.89 -7.06
N PHE A 85 -1.57 7.82 -7.93
CA PHE A 85 -0.98 7.49 -9.23
C PHE A 85 0.42 6.88 -9.10
N TYR A 86 1.28 7.47 -8.28
CA TYR A 86 2.65 7.00 -8.06
C TYR A 86 2.71 5.63 -7.43
N PHE A 87 1.81 5.33 -6.49
CA PHE A 87 1.68 4.01 -5.91
C PHE A 87 1.27 2.99 -6.98
N TYR A 88 0.32 3.33 -7.85
CA TYR A 88 -0.04 2.47 -8.99
C TYR A 88 1.15 2.21 -9.91
N ILE A 89 1.85 3.26 -10.34
CA ILE A 89 3.03 3.16 -11.23
C ILE A 89 4.10 2.29 -10.60
N PHE A 90 4.43 2.53 -9.34
CA PHE A 90 5.43 1.74 -8.63
C PHE A 90 5.03 0.27 -8.51
N ASN A 91 3.76 -0.03 -8.22
CA ASN A 91 3.28 -1.41 -8.17
C ASN A 91 3.42 -2.11 -9.52
N GLN A 92 3.15 -1.43 -10.64
CA GLN A 92 3.39 -1.99 -11.97
C GLN A 92 4.88 -2.27 -12.20
N ILE A 93 5.76 -1.34 -11.82
CA ILE A 93 7.21 -1.54 -11.91
C ILE A 93 7.65 -2.76 -11.11
N CYS A 94 7.18 -2.92 -9.87
CA CYS A 94 7.48 -4.09 -9.05
C CYS A 94 7.00 -5.40 -9.70
N LEU A 95 5.79 -5.41 -10.24
CA LEU A 95 5.19 -6.59 -10.87
C LEU A 95 5.87 -6.98 -12.20
N GLU A 96 6.42 -6.01 -12.94
CA GLU A 96 7.08 -6.19 -14.23
C GLU A 96 8.61 -6.30 -14.11
N SER A 97 9.18 -6.14 -12.90
CA SER A 97 10.64 -6.10 -12.69
C SER A 97 11.32 -7.42 -13.05
N ASP A 98 12.51 -7.30 -13.63
CA ASP A 98 13.45 -8.41 -13.79
C ASP A 98 14.39 -8.51 -12.58
N SER A 99 15.28 -9.50 -12.59
CA SER A 99 16.21 -9.75 -11.48
C SER A 99 17.07 -8.52 -11.16
N ALA A 100 17.63 -7.85 -12.16
CA ALA A 100 18.52 -6.70 -11.92
C ALA A 100 17.75 -5.50 -11.33
N LEU A 101 16.57 -5.17 -11.88
CA LEU A 101 15.76 -4.09 -11.33
C LEU A 101 15.25 -4.43 -9.91
N SER A 102 14.92 -5.70 -9.63
CA SER A 102 14.41 -6.12 -8.33
C SER A 102 15.36 -5.82 -7.17
N GLU A 103 16.68 -5.83 -7.43
CA GLU A 103 17.73 -5.57 -6.43
C GLU A 103 17.64 -4.16 -5.83
N ILE A 104 17.08 -3.19 -6.56
CA ILE A 104 16.98 -1.81 -6.07
C ILE A 104 15.59 -1.44 -5.54
N LEU A 105 14.58 -2.30 -5.71
CA LEU A 105 13.18 -1.96 -5.42
C LEU A 105 12.82 -2.10 -3.93
N GLY A 106 13.50 -2.95 -3.17
CA GLY A 106 13.20 -3.22 -1.76
C GLY A 106 13.12 -1.95 -0.90
N LYS A 107 14.10 -1.04 -1.07
CA LYS A 107 14.11 0.25 -0.36
C LYS A 107 12.92 1.14 -0.68
N TYR A 108 12.42 1.10 -1.92
CA TYR A 108 11.28 1.90 -2.36
C TYR A 108 9.93 1.30 -1.94
N CYS A 109 9.83 -0.03 -1.89
CA CYS A 109 8.71 -0.74 -1.27
C CYS A 109 8.53 -0.31 0.18
N MET A 110 9.63 -0.27 0.94
CA MET A 110 9.64 0.18 2.33
C MET A 110 9.17 1.63 2.46
N LYS A 111 9.61 2.54 1.60
CA LYS A 111 9.16 3.95 1.61
C LYS A 111 7.64 4.07 1.46
N PHE A 112 7.03 3.39 0.48
CA PHE A 112 5.58 3.45 0.31
C PHE A 112 4.82 2.90 1.52
N ALA A 113 5.26 1.75 2.05
CA ALA A 113 4.67 1.18 3.25
C ALA A 113 4.75 2.13 4.46
N LEU A 114 5.84 2.90 4.58
CA LEU A 114 6.04 3.86 5.67
C LEU A 114 5.34 5.20 5.44
N ILE A 115 5.14 5.68 4.21
CA ILE A 115 4.45 6.95 3.93
C ILE A 115 3.01 6.89 4.43
N ASN A 116 2.25 5.90 3.96
CA ASN A 116 0.86 5.72 4.34
C ASN A 116 0.56 4.23 4.58
N PRO A 117 0.80 3.74 5.82
CA PRO A 117 0.67 2.32 6.12
C PRO A 117 -0.75 1.79 5.92
N GLU A 118 -1.77 2.54 6.36
CA GLU A 118 -3.17 2.10 6.25
C GLU A 118 -3.58 1.93 4.79
N PHE A 119 -3.24 2.91 3.94
CA PHE A 119 -3.49 2.85 2.50
C PHE A 119 -2.80 1.65 1.83
N THR A 120 -1.53 1.42 2.18
CA THR A 120 -0.72 0.34 1.60
C THR A 120 -1.22 -1.04 2.05
N LEU A 121 -1.45 -1.22 3.35
CA LEU A 121 -1.94 -2.48 3.92
C LEU A 121 -3.32 -2.84 3.38
N TRP A 122 -4.22 -1.85 3.26
CA TRP A 122 -5.53 -2.12 2.67
C TRP A 122 -5.43 -2.55 1.20
N TYR A 123 -4.49 -1.99 0.44
CA TYR A 123 -4.25 -2.41 -0.92
C TYR A 123 -3.74 -3.84 -1.00
N PHE A 124 -2.82 -4.24 -0.10
CA PHE A 124 -2.32 -5.61 -0.01
C PHE A 124 -3.43 -6.63 0.26
N LYS A 125 -4.38 -6.30 1.13
CA LYS A 125 -5.56 -7.14 1.38
C LYS A 125 -6.37 -7.40 0.11
N LYS A 126 -6.49 -6.41 -0.78
CA LYS A 126 -7.19 -6.53 -2.08
C LYS A 126 -6.31 -7.16 -3.18
N ASN A 127 -4.99 -6.99 -3.10
CA ASN A 127 -4.03 -7.34 -4.15
C ASN A 127 -2.90 -8.24 -3.61
N PRO A 128 -3.20 -9.53 -3.32
CA PRO A 128 -2.23 -10.44 -2.69
C PRO A 128 -0.98 -10.70 -3.55
N LYS A 129 -1.06 -10.50 -4.87
CA LYS A 129 0.11 -10.58 -5.75
C LYS A 129 1.11 -9.46 -5.46
N VAL A 130 0.62 -8.24 -5.27
CA VAL A 130 1.47 -7.08 -4.94
C VAL A 130 2.03 -7.22 -3.54
N GLU A 131 1.21 -7.65 -2.57
CA GLU A 131 1.66 -7.96 -1.22
C GLU A 131 2.85 -8.95 -1.22
N LYS A 132 2.72 -10.03 -1.99
CA LYS A 132 3.77 -11.05 -2.11
C LYS A 132 5.07 -10.45 -2.66
N VAL A 133 5.00 -9.66 -3.73
CA VAL A 133 6.18 -9.02 -4.33
C VAL A 133 6.83 -8.06 -3.34
N TYR A 134 6.05 -7.25 -2.61
CA TYR A 134 6.60 -6.38 -1.57
C TYR A 134 7.28 -7.18 -0.46
N ALA A 135 6.69 -8.28 -0.02
CA ALA A 135 7.29 -9.12 1.01
C ALA A 135 8.61 -9.75 0.55
N GLU A 136 8.69 -10.19 -0.71
CA GLU A 136 9.92 -10.74 -1.32
C GLU A 136 11.02 -9.67 -1.43
N LEU A 137 10.71 -8.51 -1.98
CA LEU A 137 11.67 -7.41 -2.15
C LEU A 137 12.15 -6.86 -0.80
N MET A 138 11.22 -6.60 0.13
CA MET A 138 11.58 -6.06 1.44
C MET A 138 12.25 -7.10 2.34
N GLY A 139 11.83 -8.36 2.29
CA GLY A 139 12.46 -9.43 3.07
C GLY A 139 13.90 -9.67 2.66
N THR A 140 14.17 -9.65 1.35
CA THR A 140 15.53 -9.71 0.80
C THR A 140 16.38 -8.55 1.33
N GLU A 141 15.83 -7.33 1.26
CA GLU A 141 16.54 -6.13 1.71
C GLU A 141 16.79 -6.14 3.23
N PHE A 142 15.84 -6.60 4.03
CA PHE A 142 16.00 -6.71 5.49
C PHE A 142 17.01 -7.77 5.88
N TYR A 143 17.06 -8.91 5.19
CA TYR A 143 18.10 -9.91 5.40
C TYR A 143 19.50 -9.29 5.21
N PHE A 144 19.73 -8.62 4.07
CA PHE A 144 21.00 -7.94 3.81
C PHE A 144 21.26 -6.78 4.78
N LYS A 145 20.21 -6.13 5.27
CA LYS A 145 20.36 -5.08 6.30
C LYS A 145 20.87 -5.63 7.62
N GLU A 146 20.40 -6.82 8.01
CA GLU A 146 20.82 -7.49 9.25
C GLU A 146 22.22 -8.11 9.13
N ASP A 147 22.61 -8.54 7.94
CA ASP A 147 23.97 -8.97 7.61
C ASP A 147 24.97 -7.79 7.46
N GLY A 148 24.46 -6.56 7.30
CA GLY A 148 25.25 -5.34 7.19
C GLY A 148 25.68 -4.96 5.77
N SER A 149 25.13 -5.63 4.75
CA SER A 149 25.39 -5.40 3.33
C SER A 149 24.39 -4.46 2.65
N SER A 150 23.26 -4.13 3.29
CA SER A 150 22.29 -3.12 2.81
C SER A 150 22.35 -1.81 3.61
N ASP A 151 22.16 -0.69 2.90
CA ASP A 151 22.19 0.68 3.43
C ASP A 151 20.80 1.24 3.79
N ILE A 152 19.72 0.45 3.69
CA ILE A 152 18.37 0.95 3.98
C ILE A 152 18.22 1.53 5.39
N GLU A 153 17.39 2.54 5.54
CA GLU A 153 17.26 3.32 6.79
C GLU A 153 16.77 2.47 7.97
N TYR A 154 15.79 1.60 7.74
CA TYR A 154 15.17 0.79 8.79
C TYR A 154 15.63 -0.66 8.67
N ASN A 155 16.01 -1.27 9.80
CA ASN A 155 16.01 -2.73 9.91
C ASN A 155 14.56 -3.25 10.06
N TYR A 156 14.38 -4.57 10.02
CA TYR A 156 13.06 -5.18 10.08
C TYR A 156 12.29 -4.81 11.37
N LYS A 157 12.95 -4.83 12.52
CA LYS A 157 12.35 -4.51 13.82
C LYS A 157 11.84 -3.06 13.88
N ASP A 158 12.65 -2.11 13.42
CA ASP A 158 12.30 -0.70 13.44
C ASP A 158 11.21 -0.37 12.41
N PHE A 159 11.22 -1.04 11.25
CA PHE A 159 10.16 -0.97 10.26
C PHE A 159 8.80 -1.41 10.87
N LYS A 160 8.74 -2.60 11.50
CA LYS A 160 7.49 -3.09 12.14
C LYS A 160 6.97 -2.09 13.16
N LYS A 161 7.86 -1.59 14.03
CA LYS A 161 7.51 -0.62 15.07
C LYS A 161 6.94 0.67 14.48
N ALA A 162 7.51 1.16 13.38
CA ALA A 162 7.03 2.38 12.72
C ALA A 162 5.61 2.20 12.18
N ILE A 163 5.33 1.08 11.51
CA ILE A 163 3.99 0.75 11.01
C ILE A 163 3.00 0.56 12.16
N GLU A 164 3.33 -0.27 13.15
CA GLU A 164 2.49 -0.59 14.31
C GLU A 164 2.09 0.66 15.10
N THR A 165 3.01 1.62 15.23
CA THR A 165 2.74 2.90 15.90
C THR A 165 1.64 3.69 15.19
N ARG A 166 1.60 3.66 13.86
CA ARG A 166 0.61 4.40 13.07
C ARG A 166 -0.75 3.70 13.04
N ILE A 167 -0.79 2.37 12.99
CA ILE A 167 -2.03 1.59 12.93
C ILE A 167 -2.58 1.16 14.29
N LYS A 168 -1.98 1.62 15.39
CA LYS A 168 -2.20 1.11 16.77
C LYS A 168 -3.67 1.06 17.22
N ASN A 169 -4.53 1.92 16.67
CA ASN A 169 -5.92 2.05 17.08
C ASN A 169 -6.90 1.27 16.18
N ASN A 170 -6.42 0.58 15.15
CA ASN A 170 -7.27 -0.16 14.22
C ASN A 170 -6.92 -1.66 14.20
N PRO A 171 -7.73 -2.52 14.84
CA PRO A 171 -7.49 -3.96 14.88
C PRO A 171 -7.42 -4.63 13.51
N GLU A 172 -8.19 -4.16 12.53
CA GLU A 172 -8.20 -4.74 11.19
C GLU A 172 -6.87 -4.52 10.47
N TYR A 173 -6.29 -3.31 10.57
CA TYR A 173 -4.96 -3.07 10.00
C TYR A 173 -3.88 -3.87 10.71
N LYS A 174 -4.00 -4.13 12.03
CA LYS A 174 -3.05 -4.98 12.75
C LYS A 174 -3.05 -6.41 12.24
N GLU A 175 -4.23 -6.96 11.93
CA GLU A 175 -4.35 -8.29 11.36
C GLU A 175 -3.70 -8.36 9.97
N ILE A 176 -4.00 -7.40 9.10
CA ILE A 176 -3.40 -7.31 7.76
C ILE A 176 -1.86 -7.17 7.86
N ALA A 177 -1.38 -6.29 8.73
CA ALA A 177 0.05 -6.08 8.94
C ALA A 177 0.74 -7.35 9.46
N SER A 178 0.12 -8.07 10.40
CA SER A 178 0.66 -9.33 10.92
C SER A 178 0.87 -10.38 9.82
N LEU A 179 -0.09 -10.51 8.90
CA LEU A 179 0.04 -11.41 7.75
C LEU A 179 1.18 -10.99 6.82
N PHE A 180 1.29 -9.68 6.54
CA PHE A 180 2.37 -9.15 5.72
C PHE A 180 3.75 -9.37 6.33
N TYR A 181 3.90 -9.11 7.64
CA TYR A 181 5.12 -9.37 8.40
C TYR A 181 5.54 -10.82 8.37
N HIS A 182 4.58 -11.75 8.52
CA HIS A 182 4.86 -13.16 8.44
C HIS A 182 5.44 -13.57 7.07
N LYS A 183 4.97 -12.95 5.98
CA LYS A 183 5.52 -13.20 4.64
C LYS A 183 6.95 -12.69 4.49
N ILE A 184 7.25 -11.50 5.04
CA ILE A 184 8.61 -10.96 5.08
C ILE A 184 9.55 -11.91 5.85
N GLU A 185 9.12 -12.38 7.04
CA GLU A 185 9.91 -13.31 7.86
C GLU A 185 10.18 -14.64 7.16
N ILE A 186 9.23 -15.14 6.38
CA ILE A 186 9.44 -16.34 5.56
C ILE A 186 10.53 -16.11 4.51
N VAL A 187 10.57 -14.93 3.88
CA VAL A 187 11.59 -14.60 2.88
C VAL A 187 12.96 -14.51 3.52
N MET A 188 13.09 -13.77 4.62
CA MET A 188 14.36 -13.65 5.36
C MET A 188 14.90 -15.02 5.77
N LYS A 189 14.07 -15.88 6.37
CA LYS A 189 14.47 -17.23 6.82
C LYS A 189 14.87 -18.19 5.70
N LYS A 190 14.47 -17.94 4.45
CA LYS A 190 14.88 -18.78 3.31
C LYS A 190 16.28 -18.43 2.81
N MET A 191 16.82 -17.30 3.24
CA MET A 191 18.14 -16.80 2.87
C MET A 191 19.19 -17.09 3.93
N ASP A 192 18.77 -17.34 5.19
CA ASP A 192 19.59 -17.93 6.25
C ASP A 192 20.09 -19.34 5.89
#